data_AF-A0A6C0EHV6-F1
#
_entry.id   AF-A0A6C0EHV6-F1
#
_cell.length_a   1.000
_cell.length_b   1.000
_cell.length_c   1.000
_cell.angle_alpha   90.00
_cell.angle_beta   90.00
_cell.angle_gamma   90.00
#
_symmetry.space_group_name_H-M   'P 1'
#
loop_
_entity.id
_entity.type
_entity.pdbx_description
1 polymer ?
#
loop_
_entity_poly.entity_id
_entity_poly.type
_entity_poly.pdbx_seq_one_letter_code
_entity_poly.pdbx_strand_id
1 'polypeptide(L)'
;MAKTKQISYQVNNKYEGLIFTRLLYPKDEVVESIWYCFENKIGYDETLFWCYELYTSGFEEDTMQILFSLYFCYVSFHNKDLLPELDELYSKWKFETIREEKAIYIHLFLEKIYNQKYSNLVKNLLDTYRQTSKHGKVTLFKGKKPKWLEEYDLSVRSLLHSISKQKIQNICHFLKIKEENESELEKIELALNQYTNANENEYITSKYFQGTMITIIANIYPLLDSIHTNQTPNNTRHFEYVNSNDTDTTSADSETRFDLMPCTSTFEEYYPSKVYKILREQRTYKTHINNVDKNQLTIVQTKKTWQQCYYDDWLYYASFSPLWKNRIEEYDGIIDHKNHKVDFDDTEIYINDNTRFEEFYNHYNLEPDEQPNFVNFKLK
;
A
#
# COMPACT_ATOMS: atom_id res chain seq x y z
N MET A 1 -30.39 -5.81 6.63
CA MET A 1 -30.28 -6.39 5.27
C MET A 1 -30.51 -5.29 4.24
N ALA A 2 -29.45 -4.54 3.93
CA ALA A 2 -29.39 -3.65 2.77
C ALA A 2 -28.20 -4.17 1.95
N LYS A 3 -28.46 -4.51 0.69
CA LYS A 3 -27.47 -5.07 -0.23
C LYS A 3 -26.40 -4.02 -0.50
N THR A 4 -25.28 -4.11 0.20
CA THR A 4 -24.05 -3.45 -0.21
C THR A 4 -23.62 -4.11 -1.50
N LYS A 5 -23.65 -3.32 -2.57
CA LYS A 5 -23.16 -3.70 -3.89
C LYS A 5 -21.68 -4.07 -3.67
N GLN A 6 -21.36 -5.36 -3.76
CA GLN A 6 -20.00 -5.84 -3.94
C GLN A 6 -19.40 -5.00 -5.07
N ILE A 7 -18.42 -4.15 -4.74
CA ILE A 7 -17.35 -3.92 -5.70
C ILE A 7 -16.55 -5.21 -5.63
N SER A 8 -17.02 -6.19 -6.41
CA SER A 8 -16.10 -7.18 -6.91
C SER A 8 -14.98 -6.38 -7.56
N TYR A 9 -13.75 -6.54 -7.06
CA TYR A 9 -12.59 -6.41 -7.92
C TYR A 9 -12.64 -7.57 -8.94
N GLN A 10 -13.68 -7.61 -9.76
CA GLN A 10 -13.59 -8.08 -11.12
C GLN A 10 -13.30 -6.84 -11.95
N VAL A 11 -12.06 -6.37 -11.89
CA VAL A 11 -11.50 -5.76 -13.09
C VAL A 11 -10.77 -6.89 -13.79
N ASN A 12 -11.42 -7.42 -14.82
CA ASN A 12 -10.75 -7.97 -15.99
C ASN A 12 -9.85 -6.87 -16.60
N ASN A 13 -8.82 -6.41 -15.88
CA ASN A 13 -7.80 -5.55 -16.43
C ASN A 13 -6.76 -6.50 -16.99
N LYS A 14 -6.84 -6.68 -18.30
CA LYS A 14 -6.00 -7.56 -19.12
C LYS A 14 -4.53 -7.08 -19.19
N TYR A 15 -4.08 -6.26 -18.24
CA TYR A 15 -2.76 -5.66 -18.19
C TYR A 15 -2.18 -5.77 -16.77
N GLU A 16 -1.65 -6.95 -16.43
CA GLU A 16 -0.60 -7.12 -15.42
C GLU A 16 0.70 -6.52 -16.00
N GLY A 17 0.78 -5.18 -16.04
CA GLY A 17 1.83 -4.43 -16.72
C GLY A 17 2.46 -3.35 -15.85
N LEU A 18 3.61 -2.84 -16.29
CA LEU A 18 4.31 -1.72 -15.67
C LEU A 18 3.40 -0.48 -15.61
N ILE A 19 3.35 0.20 -14.45
CA ILE A 19 2.61 1.45 -14.27
C ILE A 19 3.57 2.49 -13.70
N PHE A 20 3.61 3.67 -14.29
CA PHE A 20 4.41 4.78 -13.78
C PHE A 20 3.57 5.77 -12.96
N THR A 21 4.14 6.22 -11.85
CA THR A 21 3.60 7.28 -10.98
C THR A 21 3.83 8.67 -11.58
N ARG A 22 3.42 9.73 -10.87
CA ARG A 22 3.58 11.12 -11.31
C ARG A 22 5.05 11.50 -11.58
N LEU A 23 6.01 10.96 -10.81
CA LEU A 23 7.46 11.18 -10.99
C LEU A 23 8.14 10.04 -11.77
N LEU A 24 7.34 9.24 -12.46
CA LEU A 24 7.78 8.09 -13.24
C LEU A 24 8.58 7.06 -12.43
N TYR A 25 8.18 6.82 -11.18
CA TYR A 25 8.59 5.60 -10.49
C TYR A 25 7.67 4.45 -10.91
N PRO A 26 8.16 3.21 -11.04
CA PRO A 26 7.27 2.06 -11.12
C PRO A 26 6.40 1.97 -9.86
N LYS A 27 5.08 1.85 -10.02
CA LYS A 27 4.12 1.81 -8.89
C LYS A 27 4.49 0.74 -7.86
N ASP A 28 4.84 -0.45 -8.32
CA ASP A 28 5.19 -1.58 -7.44
C ASP A 28 6.45 -1.26 -6.61
N GLU A 29 7.44 -0.59 -7.20
CA GLU A 29 8.63 -0.17 -6.47
C GLU A 29 8.32 0.91 -5.43
N VAL A 30 7.37 1.82 -5.71
CA VAL A 30 6.89 2.80 -4.72
C VAL A 30 6.22 2.07 -3.56
N VAL A 31 5.33 1.12 -3.83
CA VAL A 31 4.65 0.32 -2.79
C VAL A 31 5.67 -0.44 -1.94
N GLU A 32 6.61 -1.14 -2.56
CA GLU A 32 7.69 -1.84 -1.84
C GLU A 32 8.55 -0.88 -1.02
N SER A 33 8.82 0.33 -1.53
CA SER A 33 9.56 1.35 -0.79
C SER A 33 8.82 1.84 0.45
N ILE A 34 7.48 1.97 0.41
CA ILE A 34 6.67 2.29 1.59
C ILE A 34 6.85 1.21 2.67
N TRP A 35 6.67 -0.07 2.28
CA TRP A 35 6.82 -1.20 3.19
C TRP A 35 8.23 -1.27 3.78
N TYR A 36 9.24 -1.15 2.93
CA TYR A 36 10.64 -1.23 3.34
C TYR A 36 11.02 -0.09 4.30
N CYS A 37 10.65 1.15 3.99
CA CYS A 37 10.97 2.30 4.82
C CYS A 37 10.30 2.21 6.19
N PHE A 38 9.02 1.78 6.23
CA PHE A 38 8.30 1.61 7.48
C PHE A 38 8.87 0.47 8.34
N GLU A 39 9.11 -0.69 7.72
CA GLU A 39 9.64 -1.89 8.38
C GLU A 39 11.05 -1.67 8.95
N ASN A 40 11.92 -1.05 8.16
CA ASN A 40 13.32 -0.84 8.52
C ASN A 40 13.57 0.49 9.23
N LYS A 41 12.54 1.33 9.38
CA LYS A 41 12.62 2.67 9.99
C LYS A 41 13.72 3.52 9.36
N ILE A 42 13.76 3.55 8.02
CA ILE A 42 14.76 4.32 7.26
C ILE A 42 14.65 5.82 7.59
N GLY A 43 13.43 6.34 7.64
CA GLY A 43 13.13 7.72 8.04
C GLY A 43 11.65 8.04 7.85
N TYR A 44 11.11 8.91 8.72
CA TYR A 44 9.71 9.34 8.62
C TYR A 44 9.45 10.06 7.30
N ASP A 45 10.27 11.06 6.98
CA ASP A 45 10.15 11.87 5.76
C ASP A 45 10.22 11.03 4.48
N GLU A 46 11.14 10.07 4.42
CA GLU A 46 11.24 9.18 3.26
C GLU A 46 10.01 8.27 3.14
N THR A 47 9.50 7.76 4.27
CA THR A 47 8.28 6.94 4.27
C THR A 47 7.09 7.77 3.81
N LEU A 48 6.97 9.00 4.33
CA LEU A 48 5.93 9.95 3.96
C LEU A 48 6.03 10.37 2.49
N PHE A 49 7.24 10.56 1.97
CA PHE A 49 7.47 10.82 0.55
C PHE A 49 6.90 9.71 -0.33
N TRP A 50 7.17 8.45 -0.01
CA TRP A 50 6.65 7.33 -0.82
C TRP A 50 5.12 7.21 -0.72
N CYS A 51 4.54 7.45 0.45
CA CYS A 51 3.09 7.53 0.62
C CYS A 51 2.49 8.66 -0.24
N TYR A 52 3.11 9.84 -0.24
CA TYR A 52 2.64 10.95 -1.07
C TYR A 52 2.84 10.70 -2.56
N GLU A 53 3.93 10.06 -2.98
CA GLU A 53 4.15 9.72 -4.38
C GLU A 53 3.04 8.82 -4.92
N LEU A 54 2.64 7.81 -4.15
CA LEU A 54 1.53 6.94 -4.51
C LEU A 54 0.19 7.70 -4.50
N TYR A 55 -0.08 8.44 -3.43
CA TYR A 55 -1.32 9.18 -3.23
C TYR A 55 -1.57 10.22 -4.33
N THR A 56 -0.59 11.09 -4.55
CA THR A 56 -0.68 12.20 -5.52
C THR A 56 -0.69 11.73 -6.98
N SER A 57 -0.24 10.49 -7.23
CA SER A 57 -0.40 9.82 -8.54
C SER A 57 -1.84 9.34 -8.80
N GLY A 58 -2.75 9.59 -7.86
CA GLY A 58 -4.17 9.26 -7.95
C GLY A 58 -4.55 7.91 -7.34
N PHE A 59 -3.60 7.20 -6.72
CA PHE A 59 -3.86 5.93 -6.02
C PHE A 59 -4.25 6.20 -4.55
N GLU A 60 -5.22 7.08 -4.34
CA GLU A 60 -5.54 7.62 -3.01
C GLU A 60 -6.04 6.52 -2.04
N GLU A 61 -7.01 5.71 -2.50
CA GLU A 61 -7.56 4.59 -1.73
C GLU A 61 -6.49 3.52 -1.47
N ASP A 62 -5.71 3.14 -2.49
CA ASP A 62 -4.60 2.17 -2.34
C ASP A 62 -3.62 2.62 -1.25
N THR A 63 -3.32 3.93 -1.18
CA THR A 63 -2.43 4.49 -0.15
C THR A 63 -3.01 4.30 1.25
N MET A 64 -4.30 4.59 1.45
CA MET A 64 -4.98 4.34 2.73
C MET A 64 -5.00 2.86 3.10
N GLN A 65 -5.26 1.98 2.14
CA GLN A 65 -5.23 0.53 2.37
C GLN A 65 -3.83 0.03 2.75
N ILE A 66 -2.76 0.61 2.18
CA ILE A 66 -1.39 0.31 2.58
C ILE A 66 -1.13 0.78 4.01
N LEU A 67 -1.56 1.98 4.40
CA LEU A 67 -1.41 2.48 5.77
C LEU A 67 -2.12 1.59 6.79
N PHE A 68 -3.34 1.13 6.51
CA PHE A 68 -4.00 0.11 7.33
C PHE A 68 -3.21 -1.20 7.35
N SER A 69 -2.68 -1.64 6.20
CA SER A 69 -1.87 -2.86 6.14
C SER A 69 -0.62 -2.76 7.02
N LEU A 70 0.04 -1.60 7.05
CA LEU A 70 1.16 -1.32 7.97
C LEU A 70 0.71 -1.39 9.42
N TYR A 71 -0.42 -0.77 9.77
CA TYR A 71 -1.00 -0.86 11.11
C TYR A 71 -1.23 -2.32 11.54
N PHE A 72 -1.96 -3.10 10.74
CA PHE A 72 -2.27 -4.50 11.08
C PHE A 72 -1.04 -5.39 11.12
N CYS A 73 -0.07 -5.17 10.23
CA CYS A 73 1.14 -6.00 10.16
C CYS A 73 2.15 -5.69 11.28
N TYR A 74 2.14 -4.46 11.81
CA TYR A 74 3.26 -3.99 12.61
C TYR A 74 2.89 -3.36 13.96
N VAL A 75 1.70 -2.79 14.09
CA VAL A 75 1.31 -1.98 15.26
C VAL A 75 0.21 -2.63 16.07
N SER A 76 -0.76 -3.28 15.40
CA SER A 76 -1.99 -3.78 16.04
C SER A 76 -1.75 -4.80 17.16
N PHE A 77 -0.62 -5.50 17.14
CA PHE A 77 -0.25 -6.41 18.22
C PHE A 77 -0.02 -5.68 19.56
N HIS A 78 0.54 -4.47 19.51
CA HIS A 78 0.89 -3.69 20.70
C HIS A 78 -0.16 -2.64 21.05
N ASN A 79 -0.90 -2.12 20.08
CA ASN A 79 -1.87 -1.05 20.29
C ASN A 79 -3.11 -1.28 19.42
N LYS A 80 -4.04 -2.11 19.91
CA LYS A 80 -5.33 -2.40 19.26
C LYS A 80 -6.28 -1.21 19.34
N ASP A 81 -6.22 -0.47 20.44
CA ASP A 81 -7.09 0.67 20.77
C ASP A 81 -6.88 1.88 19.85
N LEU A 82 -5.81 1.87 19.04
CA LEU A 82 -5.58 2.88 18.02
C LEU A 82 -6.52 2.73 16.81
N LEU A 83 -7.06 1.53 16.55
CA LEU A 83 -7.87 1.27 15.35
C LEU A 83 -9.10 2.20 15.20
N PRO A 84 -9.90 2.48 16.25
CA PRO A 84 -11.01 3.43 16.17
C PRO A 84 -10.57 4.84 15.74
N GLU A 85 -9.42 5.32 16.21
CA GLU A 85 -8.87 6.63 15.78
C GLU A 85 -8.48 6.60 14.30
N LEU A 86 -7.89 5.51 13.81
CA LEU A 86 -7.53 5.35 12.40
C LEU A 86 -8.78 5.26 11.51
N ASP A 87 -9.82 4.57 11.97
CA ASP A 87 -11.12 4.52 11.29
C ASP A 87 -11.79 5.89 11.24
N GLU A 88 -11.66 6.71 12.29
CA GLU A 88 -12.12 8.09 12.30
C GLU A 88 -11.33 8.95 11.28
N LEU A 89 -10.00 8.84 11.26
CA LEU A 89 -9.16 9.53 10.28
C LEU A 89 -9.52 9.16 8.84
N TYR A 90 -9.70 7.87 8.56
CA TYR A 90 -10.15 7.41 7.25
C TYR A 90 -11.53 7.97 6.90
N SER A 91 -12.46 7.99 7.86
CA SER A 91 -13.81 8.54 7.64
C SER A 91 -13.72 10.00 7.24
N LYS A 92 -12.95 10.81 7.98
CA LYS A 92 -12.75 12.23 7.68
C LYS A 92 -12.11 12.42 6.30
N TRP A 93 -11.05 11.69 5.99
CA TRP A 93 -10.42 11.69 4.66
C TRP A 93 -11.41 11.35 3.54
N LYS A 94 -12.29 10.37 3.75
CA LYS A 94 -13.23 9.90 2.72
C LYS A 94 -14.27 10.96 2.36
N PHE A 95 -14.65 11.81 3.33
CA PHE A 95 -15.63 12.87 3.16
C PHE A 95 -15.01 14.24 2.84
N GLU A 96 -13.69 14.37 2.96
CA GLU A 96 -12.98 15.59 2.59
C GLU A 96 -13.02 15.83 1.07
N THR A 97 -13.42 17.03 0.69
CA THR A 97 -13.59 17.46 -0.71
C THR A 97 -12.52 18.43 -1.16
N ILE A 98 -11.85 19.12 -0.24
CA ILE A 98 -10.76 20.05 -0.54
C ILE A 98 -9.49 19.24 -0.74
N ARG A 99 -8.93 19.25 -1.96
CA ARG A 99 -7.84 18.36 -2.37
C ARG A 99 -6.58 18.56 -1.52
N GLU A 100 -6.23 19.80 -1.23
CA GLU A 100 -5.07 20.18 -0.43
C GLU A 100 -5.19 19.66 1.00
N GLU A 101 -6.37 19.85 1.60
CA GLU A 101 -6.67 19.38 2.95
C GLU A 101 -6.77 17.86 2.99
N LYS A 102 -7.27 17.23 1.93
CA LYS A 102 -7.44 15.77 1.86
C LYS A 102 -6.11 15.02 1.99
N ALA A 103 -5.01 15.57 1.46
CA ALA A 103 -3.72 14.91 1.54
C ALA A 103 -3.12 14.91 2.95
N ILE A 104 -3.54 15.81 3.84
CA ILE A 104 -3.02 15.88 5.23
C ILE A 104 -3.29 14.58 5.99
N TYR A 105 -4.38 13.87 5.66
CA TYR A 105 -4.76 12.64 6.34
C TYR A 105 -3.76 11.51 6.12
N ILE A 106 -2.97 11.54 5.05
CA ILE A 106 -1.87 10.59 4.84
C ILE A 106 -0.79 10.79 5.88
N HIS A 107 -0.39 12.04 6.11
CA HIS A 107 0.57 12.41 7.15
C HIS A 107 0.03 12.07 8.54
N LEU A 108 -1.20 12.49 8.87
CA LEU A 108 -1.83 12.24 10.17
C LEU A 108 -1.95 10.75 10.48
N PHE A 109 -2.37 9.94 9.50
CA PHE A 109 -2.47 8.50 9.68
C PHE A 109 -1.08 7.89 9.88
N LEU A 110 -0.11 8.22 9.01
CA LEU A 110 1.25 7.70 9.12
C LEU A 110 1.89 8.07 10.47
N GLU A 111 1.78 9.33 10.89
CA GLU A 111 2.29 9.82 12.17
C GLU A 111 1.76 9.00 13.35
N LYS A 112 0.44 8.75 13.37
CA LYS A 112 -0.23 7.97 14.42
C LYS A 112 0.34 6.57 14.57
N ILE A 113 0.74 5.92 13.47
CA ILE A 113 1.26 4.54 13.48
C ILE A 113 2.79 4.45 13.53
N TYR A 114 3.51 5.48 13.07
CA TYR A 114 4.96 5.40 12.88
C TYR A 114 5.74 5.32 14.18
N ASN A 115 5.29 6.07 15.20
CA ASN A 115 5.93 6.17 16.52
C ASN A 115 5.44 5.12 17.53
N GLN A 116 4.54 4.22 17.12
CA GLN A 116 4.01 3.19 18.01
C GLN A 116 5.04 2.09 18.27
N LYS A 117 4.80 1.34 19.36
CA LYS A 117 5.49 0.06 19.56
C LYS A 117 5.24 -0.85 18.37
N TYR A 118 6.32 -1.39 17.83
CA TYR A 118 6.35 -2.13 16.57
C TYR A 118 6.70 -3.61 16.78
N SER A 119 6.15 -4.50 15.94
CA SER A 119 6.48 -5.92 15.86
C SER A 119 6.33 -6.46 14.45
N ASN A 120 7.33 -7.17 13.91
CA ASN A 120 7.27 -7.77 12.56
C ASN A 120 6.55 -9.12 12.49
N LEU A 121 5.92 -9.57 13.57
CA LEU A 121 5.52 -10.96 13.71
C LEU A 121 4.28 -11.33 12.87
N VAL A 122 3.32 -10.42 12.77
CA VAL A 122 2.16 -10.57 11.88
C VAL A 122 2.65 -10.59 10.42
N LYS A 123 3.56 -9.68 10.06
CA LYS A 123 4.20 -9.66 8.73
C LYS A 123 4.92 -10.96 8.40
N ASN A 124 5.71 -11.51 9.32
CA ASN A 124 6.42 -12.78 9.10
C ASN A 124 5.46 -13.94 8.84
N LEU A 125 4.32 -13.99 9.54
CA LEU A 125 3.29 -15.00 9.31
C LEU A 125 2.59 -14.78 7.96
N LEU A 126 2.33 -13.52 7.58
CA LEU A 126 1.79 -13.16 6.27
C LEU A 126 2.72 -13.57 5.13
N ASP A 127 4.04 -13.36 5.27
CA ASP A 127 5.03 -13.76 4.25
C ASP A 127 5.14 -15.28 4.15
N THR A 128 5.12 -15.98 5.29
CA THR A 128 5.08 -17.45 5.32
C THR A 128 3.83 -17.97 4.60
N TYR A 129 2.68 -17.33 4.83
CA TYR A 129 1.43 -17.63 4.13
C TYR A 129 1.55 -17.38 2.61
N ARG A 130 2.09 -16.22 2.20
CA ARG A 130 2.26 -15.87 0.78
C ARG A 130 3.12 -16.89 0.03
N GLN A 131 4.16 -17.42 0.68
CA GLN A 131 5.06 -18.44 0.13
C GLN A 131 4.47 -19.88 0.18
N THR A 132 3.37 -20.08 0.89
CA THR A 132 2.77 -21.42 1.06
C THR A 132 2.05 -21.88 -0.21
N SER A 133 2.29 -23.12 -0.64
CA SER A 133 1.57 -23.74 -1.75
C SER A 133 0.22 -24.31 -1.31
N LYS A 134 -0.80 -24.17 -2.17
CA LYS A 134 -2.10 -24.86 -2.03
C LYS A 134 -1.97 -26.39 -1.95
N HIS A 135 -0.91 -26.96 -2.53
CA HIS A 135 -0.62 -28.40 -2.51
C HIS A 135 0.38 -28.80 -1.42
N GLY A 136 0.63 -27.93 -0.44
CA GLY A 136 1.53 -28.19 0.68
C GLY A 136 1.10 -29.39 1.53
N LYS A 137 2.08 -30.06 2.15
CA LYS A 137 1.83 -31.17 3.08
C LYS A 137 1.39 -30.62 4.44
N VAL A 138 0.38 -31.24 5.04
CA VAL A 138 -0.13 -30.90 6.38
C VAL A 138 0.33 -31.95 7.38
N THR A 139 0.76 -31.50 8.56
CA THR A 139 1.03 -32.41 9.68
C THR A 139 -0.29 -32.89 10.28
N LEU A 140 -0.56 -34.19 10.22
CA LEU A 140 -1.75 -34.79 10.81
C LEU A 140 -1.58 -34.97 12.33
N PHE A 141 -2.55 -34.47 13.10
CA PHE A 141 -2.60 -34.70 14.54
C PHE A 141 -3.16 -36.09 14.84
N LYS A 142 -2.43 -36.89 15.63
CA LYS A 142 -2.89 -38.21 16.10
C LYS A 142 -3.83 -38.06 17.31
N GLY A 143 -4.80 -38.96 17.42
CA GLY A 143 -5.73 -39.03 18.56
C GLY A 143 -7.12 -38.46 18.29
N LYS A 144 -7.95 -38.45 19.33
CA LYS A 144 -9.31 -37.86 19.26
C LYS A 144 -9.22 -36.34 19.16
N LYS A 145 -10.06 -35.74 18.30
CA LYS A 145 -10.16 -34.28 18.20
C LYS A 145 -10.66 -33.70 19.54
N PRO A 146 -10.17 -32.53 19.97
CA PRO A 146 -10.70 -31.84 21.15
C PRO A 146 -12.21 -31.57 21.03
N LYS A 147 -12.96 -31.78 22.11
CA LYS A 147 -14.43 -31.60 22.13
C LYS A 147 -14.86 -30.16 21.88
N TRP A 148 -14.10 -29.18 22.34
CA TRP A 148 -14.39 -27.75 22.14
C TRP A 148 -14.49 -27.36 20.66
N LEU A 149 -13.86 -28.11 19.74
CA LEU A 149 -14.00 -27.87 18.29
C LEU A 149 -15.41 -28.16 17.77
N GLU A 150 -16.24 -28.92 18.50
CA GLU A 150 -17.59 -29.28 18.07
C GLU A 150 -18.53 -28.07 18.01
N GLU A 151 -18.19 -26.99 18.72
CA GLU A 151 -18.92 -25.71 18.74
C GLU A 151 -18.75 -24.90 17.45
N TYR A 152 -17.74 -25.24 16.62
CA TYR A 152 -17.37 -24.49 15.43
C TYR A 152 -17.79 -25.22 14.14
N ASP A 153 -17.91 -24.46 13.05
CA ASP A 153 -18.21 -25.00 11.73
C ASP A 153 -17.18 -26.07 11.30
N LEU A 154 -17.65 -27.16 10.69
CA LEU A 154 -16.81 -28.30 10.31
C LEU A 154 -15.63 -27.89 9.42
N SER A 155 -15.81 -26.89 8.55
CA SER A 155 -14.81 -26.44 7.59
C SER A 155 -13.64 -25.71 8.26
N VAL A 156 -13.82 -25.12 9.45
CA VAL A 156 -12.79 -24.31 10.14
C VAL A 156 -12.08 -25.06 11.27
N ARG A 157 -12.63 -26.19 11.76
CA ARG A 157 -12.07 -26.94 12.90
C ARG A 157 -10.60 -27.31 12.73
N SER A 158 -10.17 -27.65 11.52
CA SER A 158 -8.77 -28.02 11.24
C SER A 158 -7.80 -26.83 11.39
N LEU A 159 -8.26 -25.63 11.02
CA LEU A 159 -7.51 -24.39 11.21
C LEU A 159 -7.41 -24.08 12.71
N LEU A 160 -8.52 -24.05 13.44
CA LEU A 160 -8.53 -23.77 14.89
C LEU A 160 -7.69 -24.77 15.68
N HIS A 161 -7.76 -26.07 15.34
CA HIS A 161 -6.91 -27.07 15.98
C HIS A 161 -5.42 -26.85 15.67
N SER A 162 -5.08 -26.34 14.49
CA SER A 162 -3.70 -26.01 14.13
C SER A 162 -3.19 -24.77 14.87
N ILE A 163 -4.06 -23.77 15.09
CA ILE A 163 -3.79 -22.61 15.94
C ILE A 163 -3.53 -23.07 17.38
N SER A 164 -4.43 -23.86 17.97
CA SER A 164 -4.28 -24.36 19.34
C SER A 164 -3.05 -25.26 19.53
N LYS A 165 -2.51 -25.84 18.44
CA LYS A 165 -1.30 -26.68 18.44
C LYS A 165 -0.06 -25.93 17.96
N GLN A 166 -0.16 -24.62 17.72
CA GLN A 166 0.96 -23.77 17.32
C GLN A 166 1.66 -24.27 16.03
N LYS A 167 0.89 -24.80 15.06
CA LYS A 167 1.42 -25.36 13.81
C LYS A 167 1.29 -24.40 12.64
N ILE A 168 2.23 -23.46 12.53
CA ILE A 168 2.28 -22.41 11.49
C ILE A 168 2.07 -22.96 10.07
N GLN A 169 2.80 -24.01 9.67
CA GLN A 169 2.67 -24.60 8.33
C GLN A 169 1.24 -25.07 8.02
N ASN A 170 0.56 -25.69 9.00
CA ASN A 170 -0.83 -26.11 8.84
C ASN A 170 -1.77 -24.90 8.77
N ILE A 171 -1.55 -23.88 9.61
CA ILE A 171 -2.33 -22.64 9.61
C ILE A 171 -2.27 -22.00 8.22
N CYS A 172 -1.06 -21.73 7.72
CA CYS A 172 -0.85 -21.15 6.39
C CYS A 172 -1.48 -22.00 5.28
N HIS A 173 -1.35 -23.33 5.33
CA HIS A 173 -1.98 -24.20 4.35
C HIS A 173 -3.50 -24.10 4.36
N PHE A 174 -4.15 -24.15 5.54
CA PHE A 174 -5.60 -24.07 5.64
C PHE A 174 -6.16 -22.72 5.23
N LEU A 175 -5.42 -21.63 5.44
CA LEU A 175 -5.75 -20.32 4.88
C LEU A 175 -5.59 -20.32 3.36
N LYS A 176 -4.47 -20.87 2.84
CA LYS A 176 -4.13 -20.85 1.41
C LYS A 176 -5.14 -21.59 0.54
N ILE A 177 -5.63 -22.74 0.99
CA ILE A 177 -6.64 -23.51 0.23
C ILE A 177 -8.02 -22.82 0.20
N LYS A 178 -8.26 -21.82 1.04
CA LYS A 178 -9.54 -21.09 1.16
C LYS A 178 -9.48 -19.64 0.65
N GLU A 179 -8.31 -19.16 0.23
CA GLU A 179 -8.07 -17.74 -0.05
C GLU A 179 -8.95 -17.14 -1.16
N GLU A 180 -9.46 -17.96 -2.08
CA GLU A 180 -10.31 -17.53 -3.19
C GLU A 180 -11.82 -17.62 -2.89
N ASN A 181 -12.21 -18.15 -1.72
CA ASN A 181 -13.61 -18.36 -1.37
C ASN A 181 -14.03 -17.44 -0.24
N GLU A 182 -14.70 -16.34 -0.60
CA GLU A 182 -15.20 -15.30 0.32
C GLU A 182 -16.06 -15.88 1.45
N SER A 183 -16.98 -16.82 1.14
CA SER A 183 -17.83 -17.46 2.16
C SER A 183 -17.03 -18.30 3.15
N GLU A 184 -15.92 -18.92 2.71
CA GLU A 184 -15.04 -19.66 3.63
C GLU A 184 -14.19 -18.72 4.49
N LEU A 185 -13.80 -17.55 3.97
CA LEU A 185 -13.12 -16.52 4.75
C LEU A 185 -14.06 -15.93 5.81
N GLU A 186 -15.32 -15.63 5.48
CA GLU A 186 -16.33 -15.18 6.46
C GLU A 186 -16.52 -16.18 7.61
N LYS A 187 -16.57 -17.48 7.31
CA LYS A 187 -16.64 -18.53 8.34
C LYS A 187 -15.40 -18.55 9.22
N ILE A 188 -14.22 -18.33 8.63
CA ILE A 188 -12.96 -18.23 9.39
C ILE A 188 -13.01 -17.03 10.33
N GLU A 189 -13.40 -15.85 9.85
CA GLU A 189 -13.50 -14.64 10.68
C GLU A 189 -14.48 -14.81 11.83
N LEU A 190 -15.68 -15.36 11.57
CA LEU A 190 -16.67 -15.62 12.61
C LEU A 190 -16.12 -16.58 13.69
N ALA A 191 -15.49 -17.67 13.26
CA ALA A 191 -14.92 -18.66 14.15
C ALA A 191 -13.71 -18.12 14.94
N LEU A 192 -12.87 -17.30 14.31
CA LEU A 192 -11.74 -16.65 14.97
C LEU A 192 -12.22 -15.62 15.98
N ASN A 193 -13.24 -14.82 15.67
CA ASN A 193 -13.81 -13.88 16.63
C ASN A 193 -14.31 -14.61 17.88
N GLN A 194 -15.11 -15.68 17.70
CA GLN A 194 -15.56 -16.54 18.80
C GLN A 194 -14.40 -17.12 19.61
N TYR A 195 -13.40 -17.68 18.94
CA TYR A 195 -12.25 -18.30 19.60
C TYR A 195 -11.35 -17.27 20.29
N THR A 196 -11.18 -16.08 19.72
CA THR A 196 -10.38 -14.99 20.29
C THR A 196 -11.00 -14.48 21.58
N ASN A 197 -12.31 -14.21 21.58
CA ASN A 197 -13.05 -13.79 22.77
C ASN A 197 -13.03 -14.86 23.87
N ALA A 198 -13.09 -16.15 23.50
CA ALA A 198 -12.99 -17.26 24.46
C ALA A 198 -11.62 -17.37 25.13
N ASN A 199 -10.58 -16.73 24.56
CA ASN A 199 -9.23 -16.65 25.12
C ASN A 199 -8.93 -15.24 25.67
N GLU A 200 -9.95 -14.50 26.12
CA GLU A 200 -9.83 -13.17 26.74
C GLU A 200 -9.08 -12.14 25.87
N ASN A 201 -9.12 -12.33 24.55
CA ASN A 201 -8.56 -11.40 23.58
C ASN A 201 -9.68 -10.72 22.80
N GLU A 202 -9.42 -9.50 22.32
CA GLU A 202 -10.31 -8.80 21.40
C GLU A 202 -9.95 -9.08 19.94
N TYR A 203 -10.97 -9.42 19.15
CA TYR A 203 -10.88 -9.52 17.69
C TYR A 203 -10.95 -8.14 17.06
N ILE A 204 -9.90 -7.74 16.37
CA ILE A 204 -9.80 -6.43 15.72
C ILE A 204 -10.23 -6.51 14.25
N THR A 205 -11.06 -5.57 13.81
CA THR A 205 -11.46 -5.42 12.42
C THR A 205 -11.84 -3.99 12.12
N SER A 206 -11.62 -3.55 10.88
CA SER A 206 -12.05 -2.24 10.38
C SER A 206 -13.01 -2.45 9.22
N LYS A 207 -14.09 -1.67 9.21
CA LYS A 207 -15.04 -1.63 8.09
C LYS A 207 -14.47 -0.95 6.84
N TYR A 208 -13.35 -0.26 6.96
CA TYR A 208 -12.70 0.48 5.88
C TYR A 208 -11.51 -0.27 5.29
N PHE A 209 -10.92 -1.19 6.05
CA PHE A 209 -9.81 -1.99 5.57
C PHE A 209 -10.29 -3.21 4.76
N GLN A 210 -9.77 -3.35 3.55
CA GLN A 210 -10.18 -4.39 2.60
C GLN A 210 -9.28 -5.64 2.68
N GLY A 211 -8.22 -5.64 3.49
CA GLY A 211 -7.25 -6.73 3.58
C GLY A 211 -7.70 -7.89 4.47
N THR A 212 -8.74 -8.63 4.09
CA THR A 212 -9.32 -9.75 4.88
C THR A 212 -8.27 -10.74 5.39
N MET A 213 -7.33 -11.18 4.54
CA MET A 213 -6.30 -12.13 4.95
C MET A 213 -5.30 -11.54 5.96
N ILE A 214 -4.97 -10.25 5.83
CA ILE A 214 -4.12 -9.53 6.80
C ILE A 214 -4.85 -9.43 8.14
N THR A 215 -6.14 -9.08 8.13
CA THR A 215 -6.99 -9.04 9.33
C THR A 215 -7.06 -10.41 10.02
N ILE A 216 -7.32 -11.48 9.26
CA ILE A 216 -7.33 -12.86 9.77
C ILE A 216 -6.00 -13.20 10.44
N ILE A 217 -4.88 -12.96 9.75
CA ILE A 217 -3.54 -13.28 10.27
C ILE A 217 -3.20 -12.45 11.52
N ALA A 218 -3.55 -11.15 11.53
CA ALA A 218 -3.36 -10.27 12.68
C ALA A 218 -4.14 -10.76 13.91
N ASN A 219 -5.31 -11.38 13.73
CA ASN A 219 -6.11 -11.94 14.82
C ASN A 219 -5.70 -13.35 15.23
N ILE A 220 -5.15 -14.16 14.31
CA ILE A 220 -4.55 -15.46 14.65
C ILE A 220 -3.32 -15.27 15.53
N TYR A 221 -2.52 -14.25 15.22
CA TYR A 221 -1.19 -14.11 15.80
C TYR A 221 -1.16 -14.02 17.34
N PRO A 222 -2.00 -13.21 18.02
CA PRO A 222 -2.09 -13.16 19.48
C PRO A 222 -2.39 -14.50 20.16
N LEU A 223 -3.03 -15.45 19.44
CA LEU A 223 -3.39 -16.77 19.93
C LEU A 223 -2.20 -17.76 19.90
N LEU A 224 -1.02 -17.31 19.46
CA LEU A 224 0.17 -18.12 19.30
C LEU A 224 1.14 -18.00 20.50
N ASP A 225 0.84 -18.70 21.60
CA ASP A 225 1.63 -18.79 22.85
C ASP A 225 3.15 -19.02 22.65
N SER A 226 3.52 -19.81 21.64
CA SER A 226 4.92 -20.16 21.38
C SER A 226 5.80 -18.98 20.95
N ILE A 227 5.20 -17.82 20.65
CA ILE A 227 5.91 -16.64 20.15
C ILE A 227 5.96 -15.51 21.18
N HIS A 228 5.07 -15.52 22.17
CA HIS A 228 5.11 -14.58 23.31
C HIS A 228 6.36 -14.78 24.20
N THR A 229 6.93 -15.99 24.26
CA THR A 229 8.11 -16.33 25.08
C THR A 229 9.46 -15.92 24.47
N ASN A 230 9.53 -15.63 23.17
CA ASN A 230 10.75 -15.14 22.50
C ASN A 230 10.88 -13.61 22.50
N GLN A 231 9.97 -12.89 23.19
CA GLN A 231 9.94 -11.43 23.30
C GLN A 231 11.00 -10.88 24.28
N THR A 232 12.27 -11.15 23.98
CA THR A 232 13.40 -10.39 24.56
C THR A 232 14.00 -9.47 23.48
N PRO A 233 14.64 -8.35 23.85
CA PRO A 233 14.56 -6.98 23.32
C PRO A 233 14.73 -6.68 21.81
N ASN A 234 14.91 -7.67 20.94
CA ASN A 234 15.41 -7.44 19.58
C ASN A 234 14.34 -6.99 18.57
N ASN A 235 13.05 -7.29 18.83
CA ASN A 235 11.96 -7.07 17.87
C ASN A 235 10.92 -6.03 18.30
N THR A 236 10.97 -5.56 19.55
CA THR A 236 10.12 -4.44 20.02
C THR A 236 10.97 -3.20 20.04
N ARG A 237 10.66 -2.25 19.16
CA ARG A 237 11.34 -0.96 19.12
C ARG A 237 10.31 0.13 19.37
N HIS A 238 10.66 1.06 20.25
CA HIS A 238 9.97 2.34 20.42
C HIS A 238 10.89 3.38 19.81
N PHE A 239 10.39 4.14 18.84
CA PHE A 239 11.15 5.20 18.21
C PHE A 239 10.33 6.46 18.29
N GLU A 240 10.88 7.47 18.94
CA GLU A 240 10.33 8.81 18.95
C GLU A 240 10.92 9.55 17.75
N TYR A 241 10.08 9.86 16.78
CA TYR A 241 10.42 10.90 15.82
C TYR A 241 10.38 12.25 16.55
N VAL A 242 11.55 12.89 16.69
CA VAL A 242 11.65 14.24 17.27
C VAL A 242 11.38 15.24 16.15
N ASN A 243 10.22 15.90 16.20
CA ASN A 243 9.98 17.09 15.37
C ASN A 243 11.04 18.13 15.72
N SER A 244 11.81 18.65 14.74
CA SER A 244 12.87 19.62 15.00
C SER A 244 12.39 21.03 15.39
N ASN A 245 11.15 21.19 15.87
CA ASN A 245 10.53 22.47 16.23
C ASN A 245 10.03 22.52 17.69
N ASP A 246 10.61 21.75 18.62
CA ASP A 246 10.38 21.95 20.06
C ASP A 246 11.11 23.20 20.56
N THR A 247 10.47 24.37 20.40
CA THR A 247 10.62 25.44 21.39
C THR A 247 9.40 25.42 22.29
N ASP A 248 9.63 25.05 23.55
CA ASP A 248 8.74 25.25 24.68
C ASP A 248 7.96 26.56 24.56
N THR A 249 6.64 26.49 24.42
CA THR A 249 5.77 27.52 24.99
C THR A 249 4.38 26.96 25.26
N THR A 250 4.12 26.82 26.55
CA THR A 250 2.77 26.70 27.12
C THR A 250 2.00 27.98 26.83
N SER A 251 1.12 27.94 25.84
CA SER A 251 -0.03 28.85 25.78
C SER A 251 -1.16 28.21 25.00
N ALA A 252 -2.27 27.99 25.69
CA ALA A 252 -3.57 27.78 25.08
C ALA A 252 -3.88 28.95 24.13
N ASP A 253 -4.54 28.63 23.02
CA ASP A 253 -4.94 29.54 21.94
C ASP A 253 -3.80 29.98 20.99
N SER A 254 -3.30 29.04 20.20
CA SER A 254 -2.85 29.36 18.84
C SER A 254 -3.11 28.15 17.93
N GLU A 255 -3.79 28.39 16.81
CA GLU A 255 -3.88 27.43 15.71
C GLU A 255 -2.46 27.07 15.28
N THR A 256 -1.98 25.89 15.69
CA THR A 256 -0.70 25.33 15.26
C THR A 256 -0.77 25.11 13.76
N ARG A 257 -0.28 26.09 13.01
CA ARG A 257 0.04 25.95 11.59
C ARG A 257 1.25 25.03 11.51
N PHE A 258 0.99 23.74 11.29
CA PHE A 258 2.00 22.71 11.17
C PHE A 258 2.95 23.04 10.01
N ASP A 259 4.26 23.06 10.28
CA ASP A 259 5.30 22.99 9.25
C ASP A 259 5.32 21.56 8.66
N LEU A 260 4.23 21.18 8.00
CA LEU A 260 4.13 19.94 7.25
C LEU A 260 5.25 19.94 6.21
N MET A 261 5.92 18.80 5.98
CA MET A 261 6.52 18.58 4.67
C MET A 261 5.37 18.81 3.68
N PRO A 262 5.44 19.86 2.83
CA PRO A 262 4.30 20.22 2.03
C PRO A 262 3.97 18.97 1.22
N CYS A 263 2.76 18.45 1.41
CA CYS A 263 2.16 17.69 0.33
C CYS A 263 2.15 18.71 -0.78
N THR A 264 3.11 18.64 -1.71
CA THR A 264 3.12 19.42 -2.93
C THR A 264 1.92 18.90 -3.71
N SER A 265 0.74 19.36 -3.30
CA SER A 265 -0.57 18.77 -3.52
C SER A 265 -1.01 18.94 -4.96
N THR A 266 -0.32 19.78 -5.70
CA THR A 266 -0.48 19.91 -7.14
C THR A 266 0.88 20.00 -7.79
N PHE A 267 1.03 19.23 -8.85
CA PHE A 267 2.04 19.45 -9.88
C PHE A 267 1.94 20.89 -10.45
N GLU A 268 0.81 21.58 -10.23
CA GLU A 268 0.56 22.96 -10.64
C GLU A 268 1.25 24.02 -9.77
N GLU A 269 1.44 23.82 -8.46
CA GLU A 269 2.00 24.86 -7.57
C GLU A 269 3.53 24.99 -7.71
N TYR A 270 4.18 23.96 -8.26
CA TYR A 270 5.61 23.92 -8.51
C TYR A 270 5.86 23.59 -9.98
N TYR A 271 5.38 24.44 -10.89
CA TYR A 271 6.03 24.52 -12.19
C TYR A 271 7.41 25.17 -11.97
N PRO A 272 8.53 24.42 -12.00
CA PRO A 272 9.79 25.08 -12.31
C PRO A 272 9.59 25.83 -13.62
N SER A 273 10.37 26.88 -13.85
CA SER A 273 10.37 27.63 -15.13
C SER A 273 10.42 26.75 -16.40
N LYS A 274 10.73 25.44 -16.25
CA LYS A 274 10.81 24.44 -17.32
C LYS A 274 10.37 23.05 -16.82
N VAL A 275 9.24 22.54 -17.34
CA VAL A 275 8.60 21.25 -16.96
C VAL A 275 9.56 20.06 -17.03
N TYR A 276 10.45 20.03 -18.02
CA TYR A 276 11.41 18.94 -18.18
C TYR A 276 12.36 18.74 -16.99
N LYS A 277 12.51 19.73 -16.10
CA LYS A 277 13.34 19.62 -14.89
C LYS A 277 12.64 18.96 -13.70
N ILE A 278 11.33 18.70 -13.77
CA ILE A 278 10.56 18.19 -12.64
C ILE A 278 11.17 16.90 -12.09
N LEU A 279 11.55 15.96 -12.96
CA LEU A 279 12.17 14.70 -12.50
C LEU A 279 13.49 14.95 -11.76
N ARG A 280 14.28 15.93 -12.19
CA ARG A 280 15.53 16.33 -11.55
C ARG A 280 15.32 16.91 -10.15
N GLU A 281 14.27 17.70 -10.00
CA GLU A 281 14.08 18.52 -8.80
C GLU A 281 13.23 17.79 -7.75
N GLN A 282 12.29 16.94 -8.19
CA GLN A 282 11.28 16.31 -7.32
C GLN A 282 11.57 14.85 -6.98
N ARG A 283 12.43 14.16 -7.74
CA ARG A 283 12.86 12.80 -7.37
C ARG A 283 13.90 12.86 -6.27
N THR A 284 13.45 12.71 -5.03
CA THR A 284 14.28 12.84 -3.84
C THR A 284 14.96 11.53 -3.42
N TYR A 285 14.26 10.39 -3.53
CA TYR A 285 14.72 9.13 -2.99
C TYR A 285 14.83 8.04 -4.06
N LYS A 286 15.80 7.13 -3.86
CA LYS A 286 15.92 5.93 -4.68
C LYS A 286 14.97 4.86 -4.14
N THR A 287 14.30 4.13 -5.03
CA THR A 287 13.41 3.02 -4.63
C THR A 287 14.18 1.92 -3.90
N HIS A 288 13.52 1.31 -2.91
CA HIS A 288 14.05 0.19 -2.14
C HIS A 288 13.50 -1.13 -2.70
N ILE A 289 14.30 -1.81 -3.51
CA ILE A 289 13.96 -3.11 -4.07
C ILE A 289 14.78 -4.19 -3.36
N ASN A 290 14.12 -5.07 -2.63
CA ASN A 290 14.74 -6.29 -2.11
C ASN A 290 14.79 -7.33 -3.23
N ASN A 291 15.94 -7.47 -3.93
CA ASN A 291 16.26 -8.54 -4.88
C ASN A 291 15.05 -9.11 -5.66
N VAL A 292 14.32 -8.26 -6.37
CA VAL A 292 13.48 -8.75 -7.47
C VAL A 292 14.45 -9.32 -8.50
N ASP A 293 14.28 -10.59 -8.87
CA ASP A 293 15.06 -11.21 -9.92
C ASP A 293 14.79 -10.44 -11.22
N LYS A 294 15.71 -9.53 -11.53
CA LYS A 294 15.69 -8.67 -12.70
C LYS A 294 15.66 -9.47 -14.00
N ASN A 295 15.87 -10.78 -13.96
CA ASN A 295 15.74 -11.63 -15.15
C ASN A 295 14.28 -11.98 -15.50
N GLN A 296 13.30 -11.61 -14.67
CA GLN A 296 11.86 -11.70 -15.03
C GLN A 296 11.33 -10.42 -15.71
N LEU A 297 12.19 -9.43 -16.02
CA LEU A 297 11.85 -8.06 -16.48
C LEU A 297 11.33 -7.92 -17.92
N THR A 298 11.10 -9.01 -18.65
CA THR A 298 10.23 -8.93 -19.84
C THR A 298 8.79 -8.84 -19.36
N ILE A 299 8.16 -7.67 -19.55
CA ILE A 299 6.69 -7.59 -19.50
C ILE A 299 6.24 -8.63 -20.54
N VAL A 300 5.61 -9.70 -20.05
CA VAL A 300 5.33 -10.95 -20.81
C VAL A 300 4.60 -10.67 -22.13
N GLN A 301 4.00 -9.48 -22.27
CA GLN A 301 3.21 -9.05 -23.41
C GLN A 301 3.97 -8.19 -24.44
N THR A 302 5.05 -7.47 -24.08
CA THR A 302 5.57 -6.37 -24.93
C THR A 302 6.94 -6.61 -25.57
N LYS A 303 7.67 -7.67 -25.21
CA LYS A 303 9.09 -7.92 -25.60
C LYS A 303 10.07 -6.76 -25.29
N LYS A 304 9.61 -5.65 -24.70
CA LYS A 304 10.41 -4.50 -24.28
C LYS A 304 10.93 -4.73 -22.86
N THR A 305 12.13 -4.20 -22.60
CA THR A 305 12.66 -4.06 -21.25
C THR A 305 11.98 -2.89 -20.53
N TRP A 306 11.98 -2.89 -19.20
CA TRP A 306 11.50 -1.75 -18.42
C TRP A 306 12.23 -0.45 -18.76
N GLN A 307 13.52 -0.52 -19.12
CA GLN A 307 14.30 0.63 -19.56
C GLN A 307 13.74 1.22 -20.86
N GLN A 308 13.45 0.38 -21.86
CA GLN A 308 12.82 0.83 -23.11
C GLN A 308 11.44 1.42 -22.84
N CYS A 309 10.66 0.79 -21.95
CA CYS A 309 9.37 1.33 -21.53
C CYS A 309 9.51 2.72 -20.88
N TYR A 310 10.59 2.94 -20.13
CA TYR A 310 10.87 4.17 -19.42
C TYR A 310 11.39 5.31 -20.32
N TYR A 311 12.25 5.02 -21.29
CA TYR A 311 12.80 6.06 -22.17
C TYR A 311 11.95 6.30 -23.42
N ASP A 312 11.34 5.25 -23.99
CA ASP A 312 10.67 5.34 -25.29
C ASP A 312 9.14 5.49 -25.17
N ASP A 313 8.52 4.95 -24.11
CA ASP A 313 7.06 4.83 -24.01
C ASP A 313 6.50 5.28 -22.64
N TRP A 314 7.22 6.13 -21.91
CA TRP A 314 6.84 6.42 -20.51
C TRP A 314 5.40 6.92 -20.38
N LEU A 315 4.93 7.74 -21.32
CA LEU A 315 3.60 8.33 -21.27
C LEU A 315 2.50 7.27 -21.39
N TYR A 316 2.74 6.21 -22.18
CA TYR A 316 1.83 5.07 -22.29
C TYR A 316 1.75 4.29 -20.97
N TYR A 317 2.88 3.98 -20.33
CA TYR A 317 2.86 3.27 -19.05
C TYR A 317 2.41 4.16 -17.89
N ALA A 318 2.60 5.47 -18.00
CA ALA A 318 2.09 6.47 -17.07
C ALA A 318 0.57 6.62 -17.18
N SER A 319 -0.02 6.46 -18.36
CA SER A 319 -1.48 6.58 -18.58
C SER A 319 -2.31 5.57 -17.79
N PHE A 320 -1.69 4.54 -17.22
CA PHE A 320 -2.35 3.61 -16.30
C PHE A 320 -2.47 4.14 -14.86
N SER A 321 -1.80 5.24 -14.52
CA SER A 321 -2.05 5.96 -13.27
C SER A 321 -3.22 6.95 -13.43
N PRO A 322 -4.10 7.09 -12.42
CA PRO A 322 -5.25 7.97 -12.53
C PRO A 322 -4.88 9.43 -12.81
N LEU A 323 -3.78 9.94 -12.24
CA LEU A 323 -3.33 11.30 -12.50
C LEU A 323 -2.98 11.53 -13.98
N TRP A 324 -2.10 10.70 -14.54
CA TRP A 324 -1.69 10.84 -15.94
C TRP A 324 -2.83 10.57 -16.91
N LYS A 325 -3.71 9.60 -16.58
CA LYS A 325 -4.93 9.37 -17.34
C LYS A 325 -5.77 10.64 -17.43
N ASN A 326 -6.05 11.29 -16.30
CA ASN A 326 -6.85 12.53 -16.28
C ASN A 326 -6.19 13.63 -17.11
N ARG A 327 -4.86 13.80 -17.00
CA ARG A 327 -4.11 14.77 -17.82
C ARG A 327 -4.20 14.48 -19.31
N ILE A 328 -4.13 13.22 -19.71
CA ILE A 328 -4.24 12.84 -21.12
C ILE A 328 -5.66 13.12 -21.62
N GLU A 329 -6.68 12.75 -20.83
CA GLU A 329 -8.09 12.96 -21.16
C GLU A 329 -8.47 14.45 -21.25
N GLU A 330 -7.86 15.32 -20.43
CA GLU A 330 -8.07 16.78 -20.47
C GLU A 330 -7.68 17.40 -21.82
N TYR A 331 -6.73 16.80 -22.54
CA TYR A 331 -6.25 17.25 -23.85
C TYR A 331 -6.69 16.30 -24.97
N ASP A 332 -7.80 15.56 -24.78
CA ASP A 332 -8.38 14.63 -25.74
C ASP A 332 -7.40 13.57 -26.28
N GLY A 333 -6.39 13.19 -25.49
CA GLY A 333 -5.37 12.22 -25.90
C GLY A 333 -5.92 10.80 -26.03
N ILE A 334 -5.46 10.09 -27.05
CA ILE A 334 -5.90 8.73 -27.40
C ILE A 334 -4.80 7.73 -27.02
N ILE A 335 -5.13 6.79 -26.13
CA ILE A 335 -4.20 5.72 -25.72
C ILE A 335 -4.25 4.58 -26.74
N ASP A 336 -3.19 4.42 -27.53
CA ASP A 336 -3.02 3.32 -28.48
C ASP A 336 -2.35 2.11 -27.79
N HIS A 337 -3.17 1.16 -27.34
CA HIS A 337 -2.69 -0.09 -26.75
C HIS A 337 -2.00 -1.04 -27.73
N LYS A 338 -2.15 -0.87 -29.04
CA LYS A 338 -1.49 -1.72 -30.04
C LYS A 338 -0.04 -1.28 -30.25
N ASN A 339 0.20 0.03 -30.28
CA ASN A 339 1.52 0.60 -30.52
C ASN A 339 2.23 1.07 -29.23
N HIS A 340 1.54 1.01 -28.08
CA HIS A 340 2.02 1.49 -26.78
C HIS A 340 2.38 2.98 -26.79
N LYS A 341 1.45 3.81 -27.30
CA LYS A 341 1.63 5.25 -27.42
C LYS A 341 0.40 6.01 -26.95
N VAL A 342 0.58 7.30 -26.75
CA VAL A 342 -0.49 8.26 -26.52
C VAL A 342 -0.38 9.32 -27.61
N ASP A 343 -1.42 9.45 -28.42
CA ASP A 343 -1.49 10.37 -29.54
C ASP A 343 -2.41 11.54 -29.19
N PHE A 344 -2.03 12.74 -29.61
CA PHE A 344 -2.81 13.97 -29.45
C PHE A 344 -3.06 14.58 -30.83
N ASP A 345 -4.12 15.39 -30.95
CA ASP A 345 -4.34 16.16 -32.16
C ASP A 345 -3.27 17.26 -32.30
N ASP A 346 -2.57 17.23 -33.42
CA ASP A 346 -1.52 18.18 -33.80
C ASP A 346 -1.90 19.00 -35.05
N THR A 347 -3.19 19.07 -35.36
CA THR A 347 -3.70 19.75 -36.57
C THR A 347 -4.69 20.86 -36.27
N GLU A 348 -5.56 20.66 -35.28
CA GLU A 348 -6.53 21.68 -34.86
C GLU A 348 -5.92 22.62 -33.83
N ILE A 349 -6.03 23.93 -34.08
CA ILE A 349 -5.67 24.95 -33.10
C ILE A 349 -6.64 24.85 -31.91
N TYR A 350 -6.09 24.75 -30.72
CA TYR A 350 -6.83 24.57 -29.48
C TYR A 350 -6.91 25.89 -28.69
N ILE A 351 -5.84 26.26 -27.99
CA ILE A 351 -5.77 27.45 -27.13
C ILE A 351 -4.42 28.15 -27.37
N ASN A 352 -4.39 29.49 -27.29
CA ASN A 352 -3.16 30.29 -27.45
C ASN A 352 -2.37 30.02 -28.75
N ASP A 353 -3.07 29.76 -29.86
CA ASP A 353 -2.48 29.38 -31.15
C ASP A 353 -1.67 28.06 -31.13
N ASN A 354 -1.81 27.25 -30.07
CA ASN A 354 -1.17 25.95 -29.94
C ASN A 354 -2.15 24.81 -30.23
N THR A 355 -1.63 23.67 -30.71
CA THR A 355 -2.38 22.41 -30.82
C THR A 355 -2.55 21.74 -29.45
N ARG A 356 -3.40 20.70 -29.35
CA ARG A 356 -3.52 19.92 -28.12
C ARG A 356 -2.22 19.19 -27.78
N PHE A 357 -1.52 18.69 -28.80
CA PHE A 357 -0.18 18.15 -28.66
C PHE A 357 0.74 19.18 -28.00
N GLU A 358 0.88 20.36 -28.59
CA GLU A 358 1.77 21.41 -28.07
C GLU A 358 1.41 21.81 -26.63
N GLU A 359 0.12 22.03 -26.35
CA GLU A 359 -0.33 22.41 -25.01
C GLU A 359 -0.06 21.30 -23.97
N PHE A 360 -0.32 20.03 -24.28
CA PHE A 360 -0.04 18.93 -23.37
C PHE A 360 1.45 18.84 -23.03
N TYR A 361 2.33 18.89 -24.02
CA TYR A 361 3.77 18.79 -23.80
C TYR A 361 4.34 20.07 -23.15
N ASN A 362 3.78 21.25 -23.42
CA ASN A 362 4.16 22.49 -22.72
C ASN A 362 3.89 22.40 -21.20
N HIS A 363 2.83 21.70 -20.80
CA HIS A 363 2.43 21.54 -19.40
C HIS A 363 3.07 20.31 -18.72
N TYR A 364 3.20 19.20 -19.44
CA TYR A 364 3.48 17.89 -18.82
C TYR A 364 4.67 17.13 -19.39
N ASN A 365 5.44 17.71 -20.33
CA ASN A 365 6.59 17.01 -20.89
C ASN A 365 7.68 16.74 -19.84
N LEU A 366 7.75 15.50 -19.37
CA LEU A 366 8.82 15.00 -18.54
C LEU A 366 9.91 14.39 -19.43
N GLU A 367 11.17 14.69 -19.09
CA GLU A 367 12.34 14.13 -19.78
C GLU A 367 12.99 13.05 -18.90
N PRO A 368 12.78 11.75 -19.20
CA PRO A 368 13.40 10.62 -18.48
C PRO A 368 14.89 10.76 -18.16
N ASP A 369 15.65 11.41 -19.04
CA ASP A 369 17.10 11.64 -18.93
C ASP A 369 17.49 12.71 -17.89
N GLU A 370 16.58 13.58 -17.46
CA GLU A 370 16.87 14.68 -16.53
C GLU A 370 16.90 14.24 -15.05
N GLN A 371 16.77 12.95 -14.74
CA GLN A 371 16.80 12.46 -13.37
C GLN A 371 18.13 12.75 -12.64
N PRO A 372 18.11 12.94 -11.30
CA PRO A 372 19.33 13.08 -10.52
C PRO A 372 20.19 11.82 -10.60
N ASN A 373 21.51 11.98 -10.70
CA ASN A 373 22.46 10.85 -10.81
C ASN A 373 22.36 9.82 -9.67
N PHE A 374 21.91 10.24 -8.47
CA PHE A 374 21.79 9.38 -7.28
C PHE A 374 20.45 8.63 -7.19
N VAL A 375 19.38 9.18 -7.77
CA VAL A 375 18.09 8.49 -7.92
C VAL A 375 17.99 7.73 -9.23
N ASN A 376 18.85 8.09 -10.20
CA ASN A 376 18.80 7.66 -11.58
C ASN A 376 18.38 6.19 -11.64
N PHE A 377 17.33 5.95 -12.40
CA PHE A 377 16.82 4.64 -12.79
C PHE A 377 17.85 3.88 -13.66
N LYS A 378 19.10 3.80 -13.18
CA LYS A 378 20.11 2.82 -13.56
C LYS A 378 19.68 1.52 -12.93
N LEU A 379 18.70 0.88 -13.54
CA LEU A 379 18.56 -0.56 -13.45
C LEU A 379 19.86 -1.16 -13.99
N LYS A 380 20.88 -1.29 -13.12
CA LYS A 380 22.06 -2.11 -13.40
C LYS A 380 21.65 -3.54 -13.64
#